data_AF-A0A813YLH3-F1
#
_entry.id   AF-A0A813YLH3-F1
#
_cell.length_a   1.000
_cell.length_b   1.000
_cell.length_c   1.000
_cell.angle_alpha   90.00
_cell.angle_beta   90.00
_cell.angle_gamma   90.00
#
_symmetry.space_group_name_H-M   'P 1'
#
loop_
_entity.id
_entity.type
_entity.pdbx_description
1 polymer ?
#
loop_
_entity_poly.entity_id
_entity_poly.type
_entity_poly.pdbx_seq_one_letter_code
_entity_poly.pdbx_strand_id
1 'polypeptide(L)'
;MSNSLNDDVHWLPYSKLCHVCAFKYNFIEKCETMKEDIQRFKSYLGLKSINLNDEKYFSTGKTKEYYKSLYSNLHNELICYLKYFYEDDFKLFDYRLEDYLTNERTIQCSSSHKQTFRKKI
;
A
#
# COMPACT_ATOMS: atom_id res chain seq x y z
N MET A 1 13.33 -10.96 -23.26
CA MET A 1 12.74 -9.82 -22.54
C MET A 1 11.49 -9.40 -23.31
N SER A 2 10.35 -9.97 -22.98
CA SER A 2 9.08 -9.61 -23.61
C SER A 2 7.97 -10.05 -22.69
N ASN A 3 7.44 -9.14 -21.88
CA ASN A 3 6.13 -9.31 -21.27
C ASN A 3 5.34 -8.03 -21.53
N SER A 4 4.40 -8.18 -22.46
CA SER A 4 3.21 -7.36 -22.72
C SER A 4 2.99 -6.16 -21.80
N LEU A 5 3.18 -4.94 -22.34
CA LEU A 5 2.73 -3.67 -21.76
C LEU A 5 1.20 -3.56 -21.87
N ASN A 6 0.45 -4.28 -21.03
CA ASN A 6 -1.00 -4.08 -20.90
C ASN A 6 -1.48 -4.00 -19.44
N ASP A 7 -0.58 -4.07 -18.46
CA ASP A 7 -0.92 -3.80 -17.08
C ASP A 7 -0.86 -2.29 -16.85
N ASP A 8 -2.02 -1.70 -16.53
CA ASP A 8 -2.09 -0.29 -16.16
C ASP A 8 -1.23 -0.05 -14.91
N VAL A 9 -0.19 0.76 -15.08
CA VAL A 9 0.85 1.03 -14.09
C VAL A 9 0.27 1.59 -12.79
N HIS A 10 -0.91 2.21 -12.81
CA HIS A 10 -1.58 2.73 -11.62
C HIS A 10 -2.01 1.62 -10.64
N TRP A 11 -2.16 0.38 -11.13
CA TRP A 11 -2.57 -0.78 -10.32
C TRP A 11 -1.43 -1.75 -10.06
N LEU A 12 -0.20 -1.41 -10.44
CA LEU A 12 0.95 -2.24 -10.12
C LEU A 12 1.40 -1.98 -8.66
N PRO A 13 1.82 -3.03 -7.93
CA PRO A 13 2.40 -2.85 -6.60
C PRO A 13 3.62 -1.93 -6.65
N TYR A 14 3.78 -1.06 -5.65
CA TYR A 14 4.90 -0.15 -5.52
C TYR A 14 6.24 -0.87 -5.42
N SER A 15 6.28 -2.06 -4.80
CA SER A 15 7.45 -2.93 -4.79
C SER A 15 7.94 -3.30 -6.20
N LYS A 16 7.05 -3.36 -7.21
CA LYS A 16 7.42 -3.59 -8.60
C LYS A 16 7.83 -2.31 -9.33
N LEU A 17 7.19 -1.18 -9.03
CA LEU A 17 7.45 0.10 -9.69
C LEU A 17 8.72 0.79 -9.18
N CYS A 18 8.97 0.75 -7.88
CA CYS A 18 9.99 1.57 -7.23
C CYS A 18 11.37 0.89 -7.15
N HIS A 19 11.54 -0.33 -7.68
CA HIS A 19 12.80 -1.07 -7.62
C HIS A 19 13.40 -1.12 -6.19
N VAL A 20 12.55 -1.38 -5.19
CA VAL A 20 12.91 -1.29 -3.76
C VAL A 20 14.14 -2.11 -3.35
N CYS A 21 14.45 -3.19 -4.07
CA CYS A 21 15.63 -4.02 -3.83
C CYS A 21 16.90 -3.53 -4.55
N ALA A 22 16.79 -2.67 -5.57
CA ALA A 22 17.93 -2.21 -6.36
C ALA A 22 18.70 -1.06 -5.70
N PHE A 23 18.06 -0.34 -4.77
CA PHE A 23 18.66 0.80 -4.08
C PHE A 23 18.60 0.61 -2.57
N LYS A 24 19.56 1.23 -1.87
CA LYS A 24 19.61 1.26 -0.41
C LYS A 24 18.89 2.51 0.09
N TYR A 25 17.57 2.42 0.18
CA TYR A 25 16.75 3.50 0.72
C TYR A 25 17.09 3.77 2.18
N ASN A 26 17.27 5.05 2.53
CA ASN A 26 17.36 5.47 3.93
C ASN A 26 15.98 5.49 4.60
N PHE A 27 14.95 5.80 3.82
CA PHE A 27 13.56 5.94 4.28
C PHE A 27 12.60 5.45 3.20
N ILE A 28 11.50 4.84 3.65
CA ILE A 28 10.35 4.43 2.83
C ILE A 28 9.13 4.79 3.66
N GLU A 29 8.30 5.70 3.16
CA GLU A 29 7.22 6.32 3.93
C GLU A 29 5.85 6.14 3.26
N LYS A 30 4.78 6.40 4.03
CA LYS A 30 3.39 6.32 3.57
C LYS A 30 2.82 7.70 3.31
N CYS A 31 1.98 7.81 2.28
CA CYS A 31 1.27 9.06 2.00
C CYS A 31 0.34 9.47 3.15
N GLU A 32 -0.21 8.49 3.88
CA GLU A 32 -1.10 8.69 5.02
C GLU A 32 -0.41 9.28 6.25
N THR A 33 0.91 9.13 6.37
CA THR A 33 1.74 9.65 7.48
C THR A 33 2.73 10.72 7.03
N MET A 34 2.63 11.16 5.77
CA MET A 34 3.59 12.07 5.14
C MET A 34 3.86 13.33 5.96
N LYS A 35 2.84 13.87 6.63
CA LYS A 35 2.98 15.07 7.45
C LYS A 35 3.89 14.82 8.66
N GLU A 36 3.64 13.73 9.38
CA GLU A 36 4.44 13.28 10.51
C GLU A 36 5.86 12.90 10.08
N ASP A 37 5.99 12.21 8.95
CA ASP A 37 7.26 11.72 8.42
C ASP A 37 8.18 12.89 8.03
N ILE A 38 7.63 13.95 7.42
CA ILE A 38 8.43 15.13 7.09
C ILE A 38 8.91 15.89 8.33
N GLN A 39 8.10 15.97 9.39
CA GLN A 39 8.55 16.55 10.66
C GLN A 39 9.69 15.74 11.28
N ARG A 40 9.61 14.41 11.18
CA ARG A 40 10.68 13.51 11.60
C ARG A 40 11.95 13.71 10.77
N PHE A 41 11.83 13.86 9.45
CA PHE A 41 12.96 14.12 8.57
C PHE A 41 13.63 15.46 8.84
N LYS A 42 12.84 16.51 9.07
CA LYS A 42 13.37 17.82 9.47
C LYS A 42 14.28 17.69 10.68
N SER A 43 13.82 16.93 11.68
CA SER A 43 14.57 16.68 12.91
C SER A 43 15.81 15.83 12.67
N TYR A 44 15.67 14.73 11.92
CA TYR A 44 16.77 13.80 11.61
C TYR A 44 17.90 14.48 10.82
N LEU A 45 17.54 15.35 9.87
CA LEU A 45 18.49 16.07 9.02
C LEU A 45 19.02 17.38 9.64
N GLY A 46 18.55 17.76 10.84
CA GLY A 46 18.96 19.00 11.50
C GLY A 46 18.52 20.27 10.76
N LEU A 47 17.44 20.20 9.99
CA LEU A 47 16.96 21.32 9.16
C LEU A 47 16.15 22.32 9.99
N LYS A 48 16.46 23.62 9.86
CA LYS A 48 15.71 24.70 10.54
C LYS A 48 14.30 24.89 9.97
N SER A 49 14.15 24.70 8.65
CA SER A 49 12.88 24.74 7.93
C SER A 49 12.93 23.80 6.73
N ILE A 50 11.76 23.31 6.33
CA ILE A 50 11.54 22.64 5.05
C ILE A 50 10.43 23.43 4.39
N ASN A 51 10.66 23.91 3.17
CA ASN A 51 9.59 24.51 2.40
C ASN A 51 8.84 23.39 1.67
N LEU A 52 7.64 23.11 2.14
CA LEU A 52 6.71 22.20 1.52
C LEU A 52 5.63 23.04 0.86
N ASN A 53 5.88 23.50 -0.37
CA ASN A 53 4.90 24.30 -1.14
C ASN A 53 3.54 23.58 -1.29
N ASP A 54 3.54 22.27 -1.07
CA ASP A 54 2.47 21.33 -1.34
C ASP A 54 1.89 20.66 -0.09
N GLU A 55 2.11 21.18 1.14
CA GLU A 55 1.51 20.58 2.36
C GLU A 55 -0.01 20.42 2.27
N LYS A 56 -0.67 21.33 1.54
CA LYS A 56 -2.11 21.30 1.27
C LYS A 56 -2.56 20.06 0.49
N TYR A 57 -1.63 19.39 -0.21
CA TYR A 57 -1.88 18.16 -0.96
C TYR A 57 -1.51 16.90 -0.17
N PHE A 58 -0.98 17.03 1.05
CA PHE A 58 -0.76 15.87 1.89
C PHE A 58 -2.12 15.26 2.23
N SER A 59 -2.29 14.01 1.81
CA SER A 59 -3.47 13.24 2.17
C SER A 59 -3.49 13.13 3.69
N THR A 60 -4.56 13.57 4.34
CA THR A 60 -4.73 13.38 5.79
C THR A 60 -5.07 11.93 6.16
N GLY A 61 -4.95 11.00 5.20
CA GLY A 61 -5.63 9.71 5.24
C GLY A 61 -7.16 9.89 5.27
N LYS A 62 -7.90 8.86 4.86
CA LYS A 62 -9.27 8.70 5.34
C LYS A 62 -9.22 7.89 6.64
N THR A 63 -10.25 7.98 7.48
CA THR A 63 -10.26 7.20 8.72
C THR A 63 -10.32 5.70 8.40
N LYS A 64 -9.86 4.84 9.31
CA LYS A 64 -9.92 3.38 9.12
C LYS A 64 -11.36 2.91 8.85
N GLU A 65 -12.35 3.56 9.48
CA GLU A 65 -13.77 3.29 9.31
C GLU A 65 -14.24 3.55 7.87
N TYR A 66 -13.73 4.62 7.24
CA TYR A 66 -14.04 4.90 5.84
C TYR A 66 -13.54 3.76 4.94
N TYR A 67 -12.30 3.33 5.12
CA TYR A 67 -11.77 2.22 4.34
C TYR A 67 -12.53 0.92 4.60
N LYS A 68 -12.85 0.59 5.86
CA LYS A 68 -13.69 -0.57 6.19
C LYS A 68 -15.02 -0.55 5.43
N SER A 69 -15.63 0.61 5.26
CA SER A 69 -16.87 0.73 4.48
C SER A 69 -16.68 0.42 2.99
N LEU A 70 -15.55 0.79 2.38
CA LEU A 70 -15.22 0.45 0.99
C LEU A 70 -15.04 -1.06 0.78
N TYR A 71 -14.39 -1.75 1.72
CA TYR A 71 -14.16 -3.20 1.63
C TYR A 71 -15.36 -4.05 2.05
N SER A 72 -16.36 -3.46 2.71
CA SER A 72 -17.52 -4.17 3.27
C SER A 72 -18.29 -5.00 2.24
N ASN A 73 -18.42 -4.49 1.02
CA ASN A 73 -19.22 -5.10 -0.06
C ASN A 73 -18.40 -5.98 -1.02
N LEU A 74 -17.08 -6.07 -0.84
CA LEU A 74 -16.25 -6.90 -1.71
C LEU A 74 -16.37 -8.37 -1.33
N HIS A 75 -16.27 -9.28 -2.29
CA HIS A 75 -16.27 -10.72 -2.02
C HIS A 75 -14.99 -11.15 -1.27
N ASN A 76 -15.08 -12.13 -0.36
CA ASN A 76 -13.93 -12.61 0.42
C ASN A 76 -12.77 -13.05 -0.50
N GLU A 77 -13.07 -13.71 -1.62
CA GLU A 77 -12.08 -14.17 -2.59
C GLU A 77 -11.30 -13.00 -3.22
N LEU A 78 -12.00 -11.91 -3.58
CA LEU A 78 -11.38 -10.71 -4.15
C LEU A 78 -10.47 -10.02 -3.13
N ILE A 79 -10.88 -9.98 -1.86
CA ILE A 79 -10.04 -9.42 -0.80
C ILE A 79 -8.77 -10.25 -0.60
N CYS A 80 -8.90 -11.59 -0.58
CA CYS A 80 -7.74 -12.46 -0.51
C CYS A 80 -6.82 -12.31 -1.73
N TYR A 81 -7.41 -12.14 -2.91
CA TYR A 81 -6.67 -11.82 -4.12
C TYR A 81 -5.86 -10.52 -3.97
N LEU A 82 -6.50 -9.42 -3.57
CA LEU A 82 -5.84 -8.13 -3.38
C LEU A 82 -4.72 -8.21 -2.35
N LYS A 83 -4.97 -8.87 -1.21
CA LYS A 83 -3.95 -9.12 -0.17
C LYS A 83 -2.72 -9.83 -0.73
N TYR A 84 -2.89 -10.82 -1.60
CA TYR A 84 -1.76 -11.54 -2.18
C TYR A 84 -1.09 -10.78 -3.33
N PHE A 85 -1.86 -10.05 -4.12
CA PHE A 85 -1.34 -9.25 -5.21
C PHE A 85 -0.43 -8.11 -4.71
N TYR A 86 -0.81 -7.47 -3.60
CA TYR A 86 -0.04 -6.42 -2.92
C TYR A 86 0.76 -6.93 -1.70
N GLU A 87 1.04 -8.24 -1.60
CA GLU A 87 1.63 -8.84 -0.38
C GLU A 87 2.96 -8.19 0.03
N ASP A 88 3.82 -7.88 -0.93
CA ASP A 88 5.12 -7.26 -0.66
C ASP A 88 4.97 -5.82 -0.21
N ASP A 89 4.01 -5.08 -0.75
CA ASP A 89 3.69 -3.72 -0.33
C ASP A 89 3.10 -3.72 1.09
N PHE A 90 2.23 -4.68 1.42
CA PHE A 90 1.71 -4.84 2.77
C PHE A 90 2.84 -5.01 3.79
N LYS A 91 3.85 -5.82 3.46
CA LYS A 91 5.03 -5.99 4.30
C LYS A 91 5.88 -4.74 4.37
N LEU A 92 6.08 -4.06 3.23
CA LEU A 92 6.93 -2.87 3.13
C LEU A 92 6.40 -1.71 3.96
N PHE A 93 5.08 -1.54 3.99
CA PHE A 93 4.39 -0.40 4.61
C PHE A 93 3.68 -0.74 5.93
N ASP A 94 3.86 -1.97 6.42
CA ASP A 94 3.23 -2.50 7.63
C ASP A 94 1.70 -2.39 7.61
N TYR A 95 1.10 -2.73 6.47
CA TYR A 95 -0.35 -2.86 6.36
C TYR A 95 -0.79 -4.25 6.81
N ARG A 96 -1.93 -4.29 7.51
CA ARG A 96 -2.57 -5.54 7.92
C ARG A 96 -3.97 -5.59 7.33
N LEU A 97 -4.41 -6.78 6.91
CA LEU A 97 -5.73 -6.91 6.27
C LEU A 97 -6.84 -6.50 7.25
N GLU A 98 -6.65 -6.78 8.53
CA GLU A 98 -7.59 -6.52 9.62
C GLU A 98 -7.86 -5.02 9.81
N ASP A 99 -6.93 -4.14 9.39
CA ASP A 99 -7.15 -2.70 9.43
C ASP A 99 -8.26 -2.25 8.45
N TYR A 100 -8.58 -3.08 7.44
CA TYR A 100 -9.56 -2.81 6.39
C TYR A 100 -10.84 -3.64 6.50
N LEU A 101 -10.94 -4.55 7.46
CA LEU A 101 -12.13 -5.38 7.66
C LEU A 101 -12.99 -4.86 8.82
N THR A 102 -14.30 -5.04 8.72
CA THR A 102 -15.20 -4.82 9.84
C THR A 102 -14.95 -5.86 10.93
N ASN A 103 -15.17 -5.51 12.19
CA ASN A 103 -14.84 -6.38 13.33
C ASN A 103 -15.57 -7.74 13.29
N GLU A 104 -16.72 -7.79 12.63
CA GLU A 104 -17.56 -8.98 12.47
C GLU A 104 -17.08 -9.89 11.32
N ARG A 105 -16.20 -9.38 10.45
CA ARG A 105 -15.76 -10.08 9.24
C ARG A 105 -14.33 -10.58 9.38
N THR A 106 -14.20 -11.87 9.70
CA THR A 106 -12.91 -12.57 9.66
C THR A 106 -12.75 -13.28 8.33
N ILE A 107 -11.66 -13.00 7.60
CA ILE A 107 -11.36 -13.65 6.31
C ILE A 107 -10.10 -14.49 6.46
N GLN A 108 -10.22 -15.78 6.14
CA GLN A 108 -9.09 -16.70 6.09
C GLN A 108 -8.63 -16.87 4.64
N CYS A 109 -7.51 -16.24 4.29
CA CYS A 109 -6.92 -16.38 2.97
C CYS A 109 -5.99 -17.58 2.93
N SER A 110 -6.38 -18.61 2.17
CA SER A 110 -5.55 -19.79 1.89
C SER A 110 -4.69 -19.61 0.63
N SER A 111 -3.60 -20.38 0.53
CA SER A 111 -2.68 -20.38 -0.60
C SER A 111 -3.33 -20.71 -1.95
N SER A 112 -4.52 -21.32 -1.97
CA SER A 112 -5.27 -21.57 -3.22
C SER A 112 -5.66 -20.27 -3.92
N HIS A 113 -5.87 -19.17 -3.19
CA HIS A 113 -6.18 -17.86 -3.76
C HIS A 113 -4.97 -17.22 -4.47
N LYS A 114 -3.73 -17.69 -4.24
CA LYS A 114 -2.54 -17.25 -5.00
C LYS A 114 -2.53 -17.78 -6.43
N GLN A 115 -3.17 -18.92 -6.70
CA GLN A 115 -3.02 -19.65 -7.97
C GLN A 115 -3.95 -19.19 -9.09
N THR A 116 -5.08 -18.56 -8.76
CA THR A 116 -6.08 -18.11 -9.74
C THR A 116 -5.53 -17.07 -10.73
N PHE A 117 -4.46 -16.36 -10.38
CA PHE A 117 -3.84 -15.34 -11.23
C PHE A 117 -2.92 -15.89 -12.34
N ARG A 118 -2.26 -17.05 -12.13
CA ARG A 118 -1.33 -17.59 -13.14
C ARG A 118 -2.01 -18.20 -14.37
N LYS A 119 -3.34 -18.35 -14.36
CA LYS A 119 -4.11 -19.06 -15.41
C LYS A 119 -5.06 -18.17 -16.23
N LYS A 120 -5.10 -16.85 -15.98
CA LYS A 120 -6.04 -15.93 -16.66
C LYS A 120 -5.36 -14.73 -17.34
N ILE A 121 -4.07 -14.84 -17.64
CA ILE A 121 -3.35 -13.92 -18.55
C ILE A 121 -2.80 -14.76 -19.69
#